data_AF-A0AA47L9G6-F1
#
_entry.id   AF-A0AA47L9G6-F1
#
_cell.length_a   1.000
_cell.length_b   1.000
_cell.length_c   1.000
_cell.angle_alpha   90.00
_cell.angle_beta   90.00
_cell.angle_gamma   90.00
#
_symmetry.space_group_name_H-M   'P 1'
#
loop_
_entity.id
_entity.type
_entity.pdbx_description
1 polymer ?
#
loop_
_entity_poly.entity_id
_entity_poly.type
_entity_poly.pdbx_seq_one_letter_code
_entity_poly.pdbx_strand_id
1 'polypeptide(L)'
;MDGLLEIVATSSFVGMLVGGVITHRLTLGRDKRKEYNDAIRPLKSLVSQASRSPLKGSLTRESIDAVEHYVSPRVYVKLVEALNEYREKMAETTQTDGWGVPYMDEQDKVEVRAILTRMDKLLKVK
;
A
#
# COMPACT_ATOMS: atom_id res chain seq x y z
N MET A 1 18.46 -57.05 6.43
CA MET A 1 17.91 -56.09 5.44
C MET A 1 17.22 -54.92 6.14
N ASP A 2 17.53 -54.68 7.41
CA ASP A 2 16.71 -53.83 8.29
C ASP A 2 17.13 -52.35 8.26
N GLY A 3 18.40 -52.06 8.00
CA GLY A 3 18.91 -50.68 7.96
C GLY A 3 18.39 -49.82 6.80
N LEU A 4 17.95 -50.40 5.68
CA LEU A 4 17.39 -49.63 4.55
C LEU A 4 15.96 -49.15 4.82
N LEU A 5 15.14 -49.96 5.51
CA LEU A 5 13.77 -49.58 5.89
C LEU A 5 13.75 -48.48 6.94
N GLU A 6 14.70 -48.51 7.88
CA GLU A 6 14.84 -47.52 8.95
C GLU A 6 15.25 -46.14 8.40
N ILE A 7 16.15 -46.10 7.40
CA ILE A 7 16.57 -44.87 6.69
C ILE A 7 15.42 -44.29 5.84
N VAL A 8 14.64 -45.15 5.19
CA VAL A 8 13.48 -44.71 4.38
C VAL A 8 12.35 -44.18 5.27
N ALA A 9 12.09 -44.81 6.42
CA ALA A 9 11.10 -44.33 7.39
C ALA A 9 11.51 -43.01 8.05
N THR A 10 12.79 -42.86 8.44
CA THR A 10 13.31 -41.61 9.04
C THR A 10 13.37 -40.46 8.04
N SER A 11 13.78 -40.70 6.79
CA SER A 11 13.76 -39.67 5.74
C SER A 11 12.35 -39.21 5.38
N SER A 12 11.36 -40.11 5.38
CA SER A 12 9.95 -39.78 5.16
C SER A 12 9.36 -38.94 6.30
N PHE A 13 9.69 -39.25 7.55
CA PHE A 13 9.25 -38.50 8.73
C PHE A 13 9.89 -37.10 8.80
N VAL A 14 11.19 -36.99 8.50
CA VAL A 14 11.89 -35.70 8.42
C VAL A 14 11.33 -34.83 7.28
N GLY A 15 11.04 -35.42 6.12
CA GLY A 15 10.39 -34.71 5.01
C GLY A 15 9.01 -34.16 5.37
N MET A 16 8.21 -34.93 6.12
CA MET A 16 6.90 -34.50 6.60
C MET A 16 6.99 -33.36 7.62
N LEU A 17 7.97 -33.40 8.55
CA LEU A 17 8.19 -32.32 9.52
C LEU A 17 8.67 -31.04 8.83
N VAL A 18 9.64 -31.12 7.92
CA VAL A 18 10.14 -29.98 7.17
C VAL A 18 9.04 -29.40 6.27
N GLY A 19 8.28 -30.26 5.57
CA GLY A 19 7.14 -29.87 4.75
C GLY A 19 6.02 -29.20 5.57
N GLY A 20 5.73 -29.72 6.78
CA GLY A 20 4.77 -29.14 7.70
C GLY A 20 5.20 -27.75 8.21
N VAL A 21 6.47 -27.59 8.60
CA VAL A 21 7.02 -26.31 9.07
C VAL A 21 7.02 -25.25 7.96
N ILE A 22 7.39 -25.63 6.74
CA ILE A 22 7.36 -24.72 5.58
C ILE A 22 5.91 -24.32 5.26
N THR A 23 4.99 -25.28 5.18
CA THR A 23 3.56 -25.03 4.91
C THR A 23 2.94 -24.13 5.98
N HIS A 24 3.28 -24.34 7.26
CA HIS A 24 2.81 -23.51 8.36
C HIS A 24 3.33 -22.06 8.27
N ARG A 25 4.61 -21.87 7.92
CA ARG A 25 5.16 -20.53 7.71
C ARG A 25 4.56 -19.81 6.49
N LEU A 26 4.28 -20.55 5.42
CA LEU A 26 3.64 -20.00 4.21
C LEU A 26 2.19 -19.60 4.46
N THR A 27 1.42 -20.41 5.19
CA THR A 27 0.03 -20.10 5.54
C THR A 27 -0.07 -18.87 6.44
N LEU A 28 0.77 -18.76 7.47
CA LEU A 28 0.85 -17.55 8.31
C LEU A 28 1.25 -16.30 7.50
N GLY A 29 2.19 -16.45 6.57
CA GLY A 29 2.64 -15.36 5.72
C GLY A 29 1.57 -14.87 4.75
N ARG A 30 0.73 -15.79 4.23
CA ARG A 30 -0.38 -15.45 3.32
C ARG A 30 -1.45 -14.62 4.03
N ASP A 31 -1.79 -14.99 5.26
CA ASP A 31 -2.85 -14.31 6.01
C ASP A 31 -2.46 -12.88 6.37
N LYS A 32 -1.21 -12.69 6.84
CA LYS A 32 -0.66 -11.34 7.11
C LYS A 32 -0.58 -10.45 5.87
N ARG A 33 -0.23 -11.00 4.70
CA ARG A 33 -0.23 -10.23 3.44
C ARG A 33 -1.65 -9.84 3.05
N LYS A 34 -2.62 -10.73 3.22
CA LYS A 34 -4.02 -10.45 2.93
C LYS A 34 -4.55 -9.35 3.84
N GLU A 35 -4.33 -9.44 5.15
CA GLU A 35 -4.73 -8.42 6.12
C GLU A 35 -4.13 -7.04 5.77
N TYR A 36 -2.82 -7.00 5.46
CA TYR A 36 -2.16 -5.77 5.01
C TYR A 36 -2.79 -5.24 3.72
N ASN A 37 -2.98 -6.09 2.72
CA ASN A 37 -3.53 -5.69 1.42
C ASN A 37 -4.97 -5.18 1.54
N ASP A 38 -5.79 -5.82 2.37
CA ASP A 38 -7.18 -5.41 2.62
C ASP A 38 -7.23 -4.05 3.32
N ALA A 39 -6.32 -3.79 4.26
CA ALA A 39 -6.23 -2.50 4.96
C ALA A 39 -5.73 -1.34 4.08
N ILE A 40 -4.75 -1.56 3.19
CA ILE A 40 -4.19 -0.48 2.35
C ILE A 40 -5.05 -0.19 1.11
N ARG A 41 -5.90 -1.13 0.67
CA ARG A 41 -6.65 -1.03 -0.58
C ARG A 41 -7.57 0.19 -0.65
N PRO A 42 -8.30 0.58 0.41
CA PRO A 42 -9.11 1.80 0.41
C PRO A 42 -8.27 3.04 0.13
N LEU A 43 -7.16 3.21 0.84
CA LEU A 43 -6.26 4.36 0.65
C LEU A 43 -5.66 4.36 -0.76
N LYS A 44 -5.24 3.20 -1.27
CA LYS A 44 -4.71 3.08 -2.64
C LYS A 44 -5.77 3.47 -3.69
N SER A 45 -7.03 3.12 -3.46
CA SER A 45 -8.15 3.52 -4.31
C SER A 45 -8.35 5.04 -4.30
N LEU A 46 -8.30 5.67 -3.13
CA LEU A 46 -8.40 7.13 -2.99
C LEU A 46 -7.26 7.85 -3.71
N VAL A 47 -6.02 7.39 -3.53
CA VAL A 47 -4.84 7.92 -4.24
C VAL A 47 -5.00 7.77 -5.76
N SER A 48 -5.51 6.62 -6.23
CA SER A 48 -5.78 6.40 -7.66
C SER A 48 -6.87 7.31 -8.20
N GLN A 49 -7.94 7.52 -7.43
CA GLN A 49 -9.03 8.43 -7.80
C GLN A 49 -8.54 9.88 -7.88
N ALA A 50 -7.76 10.33 -6.89
CA ALA A 50 -7.13 11.64 -6.91
C ALA A 50 -6.17 11.80 -8.08
N SER A 51 -5.43 10.75 -8.46
CA SER A 51 -4.51 10.81 -9.60
C SER A 51 -5.25 11.02 -10.94
N ARG A 52 -6.42 10.39 -11.09
CA ARG A 52 -7.29 10.55 -12.27
C ARG A 52 -7.96 11.91 -12.29
N SER A 53 -8.41 12.40 -11.13
CA SER A 53 -9.12 13.68 -11.00
C SER A 53 -8.69 14.41 -9.72
N PRO A 54 -7.59 15.18 -9.76
CA PRO A 54 -7.03 15.86 -8.58
C PRO A 54 -8.04 16.77 -7.88
N LEU A 55 -8.82 17.51 -8.68
CA LEU A 55 -9.84 18.44 -8.18
C LEU A 55 -11.06 17.76 -7.54
N LYS A 56 -11.25 16.46 -7.75
CA LYS A 56 -12.38 15.69 -7.17
C LYS A 56 -11.94 14.70 -6.08
N GLY A 57 -10.65 14.41 -5.98
CA GLY A 57 -10.11 13.46 -5.02
C GLY A 57 -9.89 14.09 -3.65
N SER A 58 -10.69 13.71 -2.64
CA SER A 58 -10.44 14.11 -1.26
C SER A 58 -9.48 13.12 -0.59
N LEU A 59 -8.22 13.51 -0.43
CA LEU A 59 -7.26 12.81 0.43
C LEU A 59 -7.21 13.49 1.80
N THR A 60 -7.63 12.78 2.85
CA THR A 60 -7.71 13.33 4.21
C THR A 60 -6.64 12.74 5.11
N ARG A 61 -6.36 13.41 6.24
CA ARG A 61 -5.43 12.88 7.24
C ARG A 61 -5.94 11.56 7.83
N GLU A 62 -7.25 11.48 8.07
CA GLU A 62 -7.94 10.27 8.53
C GLU A 62 -7.70 9.08 7.61
N SER A 63 -7.64 9.30 6.28
CA SER A 63 -7.36 8.22 5.33
C SER A 63 -5.95 7.64 5.45
N ILE A 64 -4.98 8.43 5.93
CA ILE A 64 -3.61 7.99 6.23
C ILE A 64 -3.54 7.33 7.60
N ASP A 65 -4.24 7.88 8.59
CA ASP A 65 -4.26 7.35 9.96
C ASP A 65 -4.92 5.96 10.00
N ALA A 66 -5.92 5.71 9.13
CA ALA A 66 -6.56 4.40 8.99
C ALA A 66 -5.58 3.26 8.64
N VAL A 67 -4.43 3.56 8.04
CA VAL A 67 -3.41 2.56 7.67
C VAL A 67 -2.21 2.53 8.61
N GLU A 68 -2.15 3.39 9.63
CA GLU A 68 -0.99 3.58 10.51
C GLU A 68 -0.50 2.26 11.12
N HIS A 69 -1.41 1.46 11.67
CA HIS A 69 -1.09 0.19 12.33
C HIS A 69 -0.62 -0.91 11.36
N TYR A 70 -0.87 -0.75 10.06
CA TYR A 70 -0.53 -1.74 9.03
C TYR A 70 0.78 -1.42 8.31
N VAL A 71 1.21 -0.16 8.32
CA VAL A 71 2.46 0.29 7.70
C VAL A 71 3.58 0.43 8.72
N SER A 72 4.83 0.47 8.27
CA SER A 72 5.92 0.79 9.18
C SER A 72 5.91 2.29 9.54
N PRO A 73 6.41 2.70 10.73
CA PRO A 73 6.46 4.10 11.12
C PRO A 73 7.16 5.00 10.09
N ARG A 74 8.22 4.49 9.45
CA ARG A 74 8.92 5.21 8.37
C ARG A 74 8.05 5.44 7.14
N VAL A 75 7.19 4.48 6.79
CA VAL A 75 6.25 4.63 5.67
C VAL A 75 5.13 5.59 6.05
N TYR A 76 4.62 5.50 7.28
CA TYR A 76 3.61 6.43 7.78
C TYR A 76 4.08 7.89 7.72
N VAL A 77 5.28 8.19 8.24
CA VAL A 77 5.87 9.54 8.17
C VAL A 77 5.94 10.04 6.72
N LYS A 78 6.44 9.21 5.79
CA LYS A 78 6.51 9.56 4.37
C LYS A 78 5.14 9.77 3.72
N LEU A 79 4.13 9.01 4.12
CA LEU A 79 2.75 9.20 3.65
C LEU A 79 2.18 10.53 4.13
N VAL A 80 2.46 10.89 5.39
CA VAL A 80 2.08 12.18 5.97
C VAL A 80 2.76 13.34 5.26
N GLU A 81 4.08 13.26 5.04
CA GLU A 81 4.84 14.27 4.30
C GLU A 81 4.28 14.45 2.89
N ALA A 82 4.03 13.35 2.16
CA ALA A 82 3.47 13.41 0.82
C ALA A 82 2.02 13.93 0.79
N LEU A 83 1.22 13.66 1.83
CA LEU A 83 -0.12 14.24 1.96
C LEU A 83 -0.05 15.76 2.16
N ASN A 84 0.88 16.24 2.98
CA ASN A 84 1.05 17.67 3.21
C ASN A 84 1.50 18.38 1.92
N GLU A 85 2.50 17.81 1.24
CA GLU A 85 2.97 18.32 -0.05
C GLU A 85 1.84 18.35 -1.10
N TYR A 86 1.01 17.29 -1.15
CA TYR A 86 -0.18 17.25 -2.00
C TYR A 86 -1.15 18.39 -1.68
N ARG A 87 -1.43 18.65 -0.40
CA ARG A 87 -2.37 19.69 0.03
C ARG A 87 -1.87 21.09 -0.26
N GLU A 88 -0.60 21.34 0.03
CA GLU A 88 0.06 22.62 -0.30
C GLU A 88 -0.01 22.86 -1.80
N LYS A 89 0.40 21.88 -2.60
CA LYS A 89 0.39 22.03 -4.06
C LYS A 89 -1.02 22.20 -4.62
N MET A 90 -2.01 21.47 -4.10
CA MET A 90 -3.42 21.66 -4.47
C MET A 90 -3.91 23.08 -4.15
N ALA A 91 -3.53 23.63 -2.98
CA ALA A 91 -3.91 25.00 -2.60
C ALA A 91 -3.24 26.06 -3.47
N GLU A 92 -1.98 25.86 -3.85
CA GLU A 92 -1.23 26.77 -4.73
C GLU A 92 -1.75 26.80 -6.16
N THR A 93 -2.19 25.65 -6.68
CA THR A 93 -2.45 25.46 -8.13
C THR A 93 -3.93 25.42 -8.49
N THR A 94 -4.82 25.28 -7.50
CA THR A 94 -6.26 25.34 -7.76
C THR A 94 -6.68 26.79 -7.93
N GLN A 95 -7.05 27.14 -9.15
CA GLN A 95 -7.59 28.45 -9.50
C GLN A 95 -9.11 28.34 -9.63
N THR A 96 -9.80 29.47 -9.59
CA THR A 96 -11.25 29.54 -9.76
C THR A 96 -11.55 30.43 -10.96
N ASP A 97 -12.36 29.94 -11.91
CA ASP A 97 -12.74 30.73 -13.06
C ASP A 97 -13.79 31.80 -12.72
N GLY A 98 -14.19 32.60 -13.71
CA GLY A 98 -15.21 33.65 -13.53
C GLY A 98 -16.60 33.13 -13.12
N TRP A 99 -16.83 31.81 -13.16
CA TRP A 99 -18.08 31.15 -12.77
C TRP A 99 -17.98 30.43 -11.42
N GLY A 100 -16.84 30.53 -10.72
CA GLY A 100 -16.64 29.82 -9.46
C GLY A 100 -16.21 28.36 -9.62
N VAL A 101 -15.88 27.92 -10.83
CA VAL A 101 -15.48 26.53 -11.10
C VAL A 101 -13.98 26.38 -10.86
N PRO A 102 -13.56 25.44 -9.99
CA PRO A 102 -12.15 25.20 -9.76
C PRO A 102 -11.51 24.56 -11.00
N TYR A 103 -10.38 25.08 -11.42
CA TYR A 103 -9.56 24.52 -12.49
C TYR A 103 -8.08 24.50 -12.09
N MET A 104 -7.30 23.74 -12.85
CA MET A 104 -5.88 23.56 -12.64
C MET A 104 -5.22 23.40 -14.01
N ASP A 105 -4.07 24.02 -14.19
CA ASP A 105 -3.31 23.94 -15.43
C ASP A 105 -2.73 22.53 -15.63
N GLU A 106 -2.47 22.14 -16.89
CA GLU A 106 -1.97 20.79 -17.18
C GLU A 106 -0.60 20.51 -16.56
N GLN A 107 0.26 21.53 -16.46
CA GLN A 107 1.57 21.39 -15.82
C GLN A 107 1.41 21.10 -14.32
N ASP A 108 0.52 21.82 -13.64
CA ASP A 108 0.24 21.60 -12.22
C ASP A 108 -0.39 20.22 -11.97
N LYS A 109 -1.28 19.77 -12.87
CA LYS A 109 -1.82 18.39 -12.81
C LYS A 109 -0.71 17.34 -12.89
N VAL A 110 0.33 17.57 -13.69
CA VAL A 110 1.47 16.65 -13.79
C VAL A 110 2.24 16.61 -12.47
N GLU A 111 2.50 17.77 -11.84
CA GLU A 111 3.20 17.85 -10.57
C GLU A 111 2.40 17.18 -9.44
N VAL A 112 1.09 17.47 -9.34
CA VAL A 112 0.19 16.83 -8.37
C VAL A 112 0.15 15.31 -8.58
N ARG A 113 0.08 14.84 -9.83
CA ARG A 113 0.14 13.40 -10.14
C ARG A 113 1.48 12.77 -9.75
N ALA A 114 2.58 13.50 -9.82
CA ALA A 114 3.89 13.00 -9.39
C ALA A 114 3.92 12.76 -7.87
N ILE A 115 3.33 13.67 -7.08
CA ILE A 115 3.16 13.50 -5.62
C ILE A 115 2.33 12.24 -5.34
N LEU A 116 1.16 12.12 -5.97
CA LEU A 116 0.26 10.96 -5.80
C LEU A 116 0.90 9.63 -6.25
N THR A 117 1.75 9.66 -7.28
CA THR A 117 2.52 8.49 -7.71
C THR A 117 3.55 8.07 -6.66
N ARG A 118 4.17 9.01 -5.95
CA ARG A 118 5.05 8.69 -4.81
C ARG A 118 4.25 8.05 -3.67
N MET A 119 3.05 8.57 -3.36
CA MET A 119 2.16 7.96 -2.38
C MET A 119 1.78 6.51 -2.76
N ASP A 120 1.40 6.27 -4.02
CA ASP A 120 1.07 4.92 -4.49
C ASP A 120 2.23 3.93 -4.36
N LYS A 121 3.47 4.39 -4.63
CA LYS A 121 4.70 3.59 -4.47
C LYS A 121 5.02 3.25 -3.01
N LEU A 122 4.55 4.03 -2.04
CA LEU A 122 4.66 3.71 -0.62
C LEU A 122 3.65 2.62 -0.20
N LEU A 123 2.50 2.56 -0.88
CA LEU A 123 1.40 1.61 -0.65
C LEU A 123 1.50 0.36 -1.55
N LYS A 124 2.68 -0.26 -1.57
CA LYS A 124 2.91 -1.50 -2.35
C LYS A 124 2.18 -2.67 -1.71
N VAL A 125 1.23 -3.23 -2.45
CA VAL A 125 0.57 -4.52 -2.16
C VAL A 125 1.64 -5.61 -2.06
N LYS A 126 1.53 -6.50 -1.07
CA LYS A 126 2.50 -7.55 -0.73
C LYS A 126 2.01 -8.96 -1.08
#